data_AF-A0A6C0DQA1-F1
#
_entry.id   AF-A0A6C0DQA1-F1
#
_cell.length_a   1.000
_cell.length_b   1.000
_cell.length_c   1.000
_cell.angle_alpha   90.00
_cell.angle_beta   90.00
_cell.angle_gamma   90.00
#
_symmetry.space_group_name_H-M   'P 1'
#
loop_
_entity.id
_entity.type
_entity.pdbx_description
1 polymer ?
#
loop_
_entity_poly.entity_id
_entity_poly.type
_entity_poly.pdbx_seq_one_letter_code
_entity_poly.pdbx_strand_id
1 'polypeptide(L)'
;MNNRSQITKPHLFNQDNQVTVYERNNPDDKFYGRIYRIVNIKTNAYVKSSPYVDHFYISFDQSVYHSILKRGWNVIYNGRVAIIGNIIRNDDDKITELFIQYNSNPYVEMPIHLEYINAILIWRDGFVIE
;
A
#
# COMPACT_ATOMS: atom_id res chain seq x y z
N MET A 1 -16.89 -11.24 -15.15
CA MET A 1 -17.67 -11.39 -13.90
C MET A 1 -17.29 -10.26 -12.95
N ASN A 2 -18.25 -9.63 -12.26
CA ASN A 2 -18.04 -8.37 -11.53
C ASN A 2 -17.14 -8.53 -10.29
N ASN A 3 -15.82 -8.35 -10.46
CA ASN A 3 -14.81 -8.32 -9.38
C ASN A 3 -15.15 -7.31 -8.27
N ARG A 4 -15.89 -6.25 -8.59
CA ARG A 4 -16.38 -5.26 -7.62
C ARG A 4 -17.17 -5.87 -6.46
N SER A 5 -17.90 -6.97 -6.70
CA SER A 5 -18.68 -7.63 -5.66
C SER A 5 -17.83 -8.33 -4.59
N GLN A 6 -16.59 -8.72 -4.90
CA GLN A 6 -15.68 -9.36 -3.94
C GLN A 6 -15.02 -8.34 -3.02
N ILE A 7 -14.80 -7.12 -3.51
CA ILE A 7 -14.12 -6.02 -2.80
C ILE A 7 -14.97 -5.48 -1.65
N THR A 8 -16.31 -5.53 -1.78
CA THR A 8 -17.26 -5.09 -0.74
C THR A 8 -17.74 -6.22 0.17
N LYS A 9 -17.27 -7.46 -0.02
CA LYS A 9 -17.60 -8.57 0.88
C LYS A 9 -16.76 -8.48 2.15
N PRO A 10 -17.35 -8.80 3.31
CA PRO A 10 -16.60 -8.95 4.56
C PRO A 10 -15.40 -9.88 4.36
N HIS A 11 -14.24 -9.48 4.89
CA HIS A 11 -13.07 -10.34 5.00
C HIS A 11 -13.03 -11.02 6.37
N LEU A 12 -12.23 -12.08 6.48
CA LEU A 12 -11.96 -12.75 7.76
C LEU A 12 -10.59 -12.38 8.34
N PHE A 13 -9.86 -11.48 7.67
CA PHE A 13 -8.55 -11.04 8.12
C PHE A 13 -8.59 -10.22 9.41
N ASN A 14 -7.57 -10.41 10.24
CA ASN A 14 -7.24 -9.62 11.41
C ASN A 14 -5.86 -8.98 11.24
N GLN A 15 -5.53 -8.03 12.12
CA GLN A 15 -4.14 -7.58 12.26
C GLN A 15 -3.22 -8.77 12.58
N ASP A 16 -1.98 -8.67 12.13
CA ASP A 16 -0.92 -9.68 12.21
C ASP A 16 -1.15 -10.98 11.43
N ASN A 17 -2.25 -11.10 10.67
CA ASN A 17 -2.42 -12.22 9.75
C ASN A 17 -1.36 -12.15 8.64
N GLN A 18 -0.70 -13.30 8.39
CA GLN A 18 0.14 -13.49 7.21
C GLN A 18 -0.74 -13.57 5.97
N VAL A 19 -0.31 -12.93 4.90
CA VAL A 19 -1.06 -12.87 3.65
C VAL A 19 -0.14 -12.98 2.44
N THR A 20 -0.70 -13.49 1.35
CA THR A 20 -0.11 -13.43 0.01
C THR A 20 -0.77 -12.30 -0.77
N VAL A 21 0.03 -11.43 -1.38
CA VAL A 21 -0.43 -10.25 -2.10
C VAL A 21 0.09 -10.31 -3.54
N TYR A 22 -0.78 -10.08 -4.52
CA TYR A 22 -0.38 -9.96 -5.92
C TYR A 22 -1.28 -8.97 -6.67
N GLU A 23 -0.72 -8.33 -7.70
CA GLU A 23 -1.50 -7.44 -8.57
C GLU A 23 -2.52 -8.27 -9.36
N ARG A 24 -3.78 -7.82 -9.43
CA ARG A 24 -4.84 -8.58 -10.12
C ARG A 24 -4.54 -8.84 -11.60
N ASN A 25 -3.80 -7.93 -12.24
CA ASN A 25 -3.43 -8.01 -13.65
C ASN A 25 -2.10 -8.76 -13.86
N ASN A 26 -1.40 -9.11 -12.78
CA ASN A 26 -0.14 -9.83 -12.82
C ASN A 26 -0.07 -10.82 -11.65
N PRO A 27 -0.80 -11.94 -11.73
CA PRO A 27 -0.95 -12.88 -10.61
C PRO A 27 0.29 -13.73 -10.31
N ASP A 28 1.29 -13.70 -11.18
CA ASP A 28 2.53 -14.47 -11.04
C ASP A 28 3.49 -13.82 -10.04
N ASP A 29 3.46 -12.48 -9.92
CA ASP A 29 4.28 -11.73 -8.96
C ASP A 29 3.62 -11.67 -7.59
N LYS A 30 3.93 -12.67 -6.77
CA LYS A 30 3.39 -12.83 -5.41
C LYS A 30 4.37 -12.36 -4.34
N PHE A 31 3.85 -11.59 -3.39
CA PHE A 31 4.58 -11.06 -2.24
C PHE A 31 3.96 -11.57 -0.96
N TYR A 32 4.79 -12.06 -0.04
CA TYR A 32 4.36 -12.53 1.27
C TYR A 32 4.54 -11.40 2.29
N GLY A 33 3.48 -11.09 3.01
CA GLY A 33 3.46 -10.00 3.98
C GLY A 33 2.61 -10.30 5.20
N ARG A 34 2.41 -9.29 6.04
CA ARG A 34 1.58 -9.36 7.23
C ARG A 34 0.69 -8.13 7.33
N ILE A 35 -0.57 -8.30 7.69
CA ILE A 35 -1.49 -7.18 7.87
C ILE A 35 -1.07 -6.36 9.09
N TYR A 36 -0.58 -5.16 8.85
CA TYR A 36 -0.20 -4.20 9.88
C TYR A 36 -1.44 -3.46 10.41
N ARG A 37 -2.34 -3.03 9.52
CA ARG A 37 -3.57 -2.31 9.88
C ARG A 37 -4.64 -2.45 8.81
N ILE A 38 -5.89 -2.58 9.24
CA ILE A 38 -7.07 -2.58 8.36
C ILE A 38 -7.70 -1.18 8.37
N VAL A 39 -8.04 -0.66 7.20
CA VAL A 39 -8.63 0.67 7.01
C VAL A 39 -9.87 0.55 6.13
N ASN A 40 -11.01 0.97 6.66
CA ASN A 40 -12.27 0.96 5.94
C ASN A 40 -12.53 2.34 5.34
N ILE A 41 -12.52 2.45 4.02
CA ILE A 41 -12.73 3.73 3.31
C ILE A 41 -13.98 3.60 2.43
N LYS A 42 -14.84 4.63 2.43
CA LYS A 42 -15.99 4.68 1.50
C LYS A 42 -15.47 4.81 0.06
N THR A 43 -16.06 4.07 -0.88
CA THR A 43 -15.71 4.22 -2.31
C THR A 43 -15.95 5.63 -2.85
N ASN A 44 -16.89 6.38 -2.27
CA ASN A 44 -17.12 7.78 -2.56
C ASN A 44 -17.43 8.55 -1.27
N ALA A 45 -16.55 9.48 -0.90
CA ALA A 45 -16.69 10.27 0.32
C ALA A 45 -17.94 11.17 0.34
N TYR A 46 -18.47 11.54 -0.83
CA TYR A 46 -19.62 12.43 -0.99
C TYR A 46 -20.97 11.69 -0.93
N VAL A 47 -20.98 10.37 -1.04
CA VAL A 47 -22.21 9.55 -1.00
C VAL A 47 -22.35 8.90 0.37
N LYS A 48 -23.36 9.34 1.14
CA LYS A 48 -23.58 8.87 2.52
C LYS A 48 -23.69 7.35 2.63
N SER A 49 -24.36 6.70 1.68
CA SER A 49 -24.63 5.26 1.61
C SER A 49 -23.59 4.46 0.80
N SER A 50 -22.44 5.06 0.46
CA SER A 50 -21.38 4.37 -0.26
C SER A 50 -20.89 3.15 0.53
N PRO A 51 -20.72 1.97 -0.10
CA PRO A 51 -20.09 0.84 0.56
C PRO A 51 -18.66 1.18 0.97
N TYR A 52 -18.20 0.57 2.06
CA TYR A 52 -16.79 0.61 2.46
C TYR A 52 -16.02 -0.44 1.66
N VAL A 53 -14.77 -0.11 1.35
CA VAL A 53 -13.78 -1.03 0.81
C VAL A 53 -12.65 -1.12 1.81
N ASP A 54 -12.27 -2.35 2.12
CA ASP A 54 -11.18 -2.64 3.03
C ASP A 54 -9.86 -2.39 2.30
N HIS A 55 -9.03 -1.57 2.92
CA HIS A 55 -7.65 -1.32 2.53
C HIS A 55 -6.76 -1.86 3.64
N PHE A 56 -5.62 -2.43 3.28
CA PHE A 56 -4.73 -3.08 4.22
C PHE A 56 -3.39 -2.38 4.14
N TYR A 57 -2.93 -1.82 5.25
CA TYR A 57 -1.52 -1.59 5.41
C TYR A 57 -0.88 -2.96 5.63
N ILE A 58 -0.02 -3.38 4.71
CA ILE A 58 0.68 -4.67 4.77
C ILE A 58 2.17 -4.40 4.93
N SER A 59 2.78 -5.02 5.93
CA SER A 59 4.23 -5.04 6.11
C SER A 59 4.83 -6.19 5.31
N PHE A 60 5.97 -5.92 4.68
CA PHE A 60 6.75 -6.91 3.93
C PHE A 60 8.18 -6.96 4.46
N ASP A 61 8.96 -7.93 3.99
CA ASP A 61 10.41 -7.88 4.12
C ASP A 61 10.97 -6.70 3.31
N GLN A 62 12.06 -6.09 3.79
CA GLN A 62 12.65 -4.89 3.18
C GLN A 62 12.97 -5.08 1.69
N SER A 63 13.37 -6.28 1.29
CA SER A 63 13.67 -6.64 -0.11
C SER A 63 12.49 -6.44 -1.05
N VAL A 64 11.26 -6.69 -0.58
CA VAL A 64 10.03 -6.57 -1.37
C VAL A 64 9.73 -5.12 -1.70
N TYR A 65 10.02 -4.18 -0.80
CA TYR A 65 9.78 -2.76 -1.04
C TYR A 65 10.56 -2.21 -2.22
N HIS A 66 11.76 -2.74 -2.48
CA HIS A 66 12.48 -2.41 -3.70
C HIS A 66 11.64 -2.76 -4.93
N SER A 67 10.94 -3.90 -4.98
CA SER A 67 10.10 -4.25 -6.13
C SER A 67 8.78 -3.47 -6.20
N ILE A 68 8.12 -3.22 -5.06
CA ILE A 68 6.71 -2.78 -5.08
C ILE A 68 6.48 -1.29 -4.84
N LEU A 69 7.44 -0.56 -4.24
CA LEU A 69 7.22 0.87 -3.95
C LEU A 69 7.16 1.71 -5.22
N LYS A 70 6.08 2.48 -5.35
CA LYS A 70 5.80 3.40 -6.44
C LYS A 70 5.44 4.77 -5.87
N ARG A 71 5.74 5.84 -6.62
CA ARG A 71 5.39 7.22 -6.26
C ARG A 71 3.87 7.37 -6.08
N GLY A 72 3.47 8.21 -5.14
CA GLY A 72 2.06 8.51 -4.82
C GLY A 72 1.38 7.46 -3.94
N TRP A 73 2.06 6.37 -3.61
CA TRP A 73 1.51 5.34 -2.73
C TRP A 73 1.51 5.78 -1.28
N ASN A 74 0.49 5.34 -0.54
CA ASN A 74 0.39 5.60 0.90
C ASN A 74 1.17 4.54 1.67
N VAL A 75 1.95 4.97 2.65
CA VAL A 75 2.74 4.11 3.53
C VAL A 75 2.55 4.53 4.99
N ILE A 76 2.89 3.63 5.90
CA ILE A 76 3.17 3.98 7.29
C ILE A 76 4.69 4.15 7.41
N TYR A 77 5.14 5.37 7.64
CA TYR A 77 6.54 5.72 7.90
C TYR A 77 6.69 6.14 9.37
N ASN A 78 7.53 5.44 10.14
CA ASN A 78 7.70 5.66 11.58
C ASN A 78 6.36 5.80 12.34
N GLY A 79 5.42 4.89 12.05
CA GLY A 79 4.10 4.84 12.68
C GLY A 79 3.09 5.91 12.20
N ARG A 80 3.44 6.74 11.21
CA ARG A 80 2.56 7.79 10.67
C ARG A 80 2.25 7.57 9.20
N VAL A 81 1.03 7.91 8.78
CA VAL A 81 0.65 7.86 7.36
C VAL A 81 1.45 8.92 6.60
N ALA A 82 2.08 8.52 5.51
CA ALA A 82 2.81 9.37 4.58
C ALA A 82 2.54 8.93 3.13
N ILE A 83 2.83 9.82 2.18
CA ILE A 83 2.74 9.53 0.74
C ILE A 83 4.16 9.47 0.20
N ILE A 84 4.47 8.43 -0.56
CA ILE A 84 5.77 8.31 -1.24
C ILE A 84 5.88 9.39 -2.31
N GLY A 85 6.93 10.21 -2.22
CA GLY A 85 7.33 11.19 -3.22
C GLY A 85 8.18 10.56 -4.31
N ASN A 86 9.26 11.22 -4.70
CA ASN A 86 10.20 10.68 -5.66
C ASN A 86 10.88 9.37 -5.18
N ILE A 87 11.24 8.52 -6.13
CA ILE A 87 12.00 7.28 -5.90
C ILE A 87 13.12 7.25 -6.92
N ILE A 88 14.37 7.16 -6.45
CA ILE A 88 15.56 7.01 -7.31
C ILE A 88 16.04 5.58 -7.17
N ARG A 89 16.33 4.95 -8.31
CA ARG A 89 16.73 3.55 -8.41
C ARG A 89 18.00 3.44 -9.24
N ASN A 90 18.82 2.44 -8.94
CA ASN A 90 19.98 2.09 -9.75
C ASN A 90 19.60 1.16 -10.92
N ASP A 91 20.59 0.74 -11.71
CA ASP A 91 20.42 -0.15 -12.88
C ASP A 91 19.87 -1.54 -12.51
N ASP A 92 20.03 -1.99 -11.26
CA ASP A 92 19.49 -3.24 -10.72
C ASP A 92 18.08 -3.08 -10.11
N ASP A 93 17.41 -1.96 -10.40
CA ASP A 93 16.10 -1.58 -9.85
C ASP A 93 16.08 -1.49 -8.31
N LYS A 94 17.23 -1.28 -7.67
CA LYS A 94 17.32 -1.03 -6.22
C LYS A 94 17.14 0.44 -5.93
N ILE A 95 16.18 0.74 -5.06
CA ILE A 95 15.99 2.08 -4.46
C ILE A 95 17.29 2.54 -3.79
N THR A 96 17.84 3.65 -4.28
CA THR A 96 19.01 4.34 -3.72
C THR A 96 18.62 5.57 -2.91
N GLU A 97 17.58 6.28 -3.34
CA GLU A 97 17.01 7.41 -2.60
C GLU A 97 15.48 7.33 -2.64
N LEU A 98 14.86 7.67 -1.51
CA LEU A 98 13.42 7.62 -1.32
C LEU A 98 12.96 8.86 -0.60
N PHE A 99 11.83 9.41 -1.04
CA PHE A 99 11.28 10.64 -0.49
C PHE A 99 9.84 10.43 -0.04
N ILE A 100 9.40 11.19 0.96
CA ILE A 100 7.97 11.40 1.22
C ILE A 100 7.54 12.79 0.78
N GLN A 101 6.32 12.86 0.29
CA GLN A 101 5.65 14.08 -0.12
C GLN A 101 4.80 14.63 1.02
N TYR A 102 4.91 15.93 1.28
CA TYR A 102 3.96 16.66 2.11
C TYR A 102 2.97 17.43 1.23
N ASN A 103 1.68 17.34 1.55
CA ASN A 103 0.63 18.14 0.92
C ASN A 103 0.65 19.60 1.46
N SER A 104 1.81 20.25 1.35
CA SER A 104 2.00 21.67 1.63
C SER A 104 2.14 22.46 0.32
N ASN A 105 1.91 23.77 0.38
CA ASN A 105 2.29 24.71 -0.68
C ASN A 105 3.44 25.58 -0.15
N PRO A 106 4.65 25.55 -0.74
CA PRO A 106 5.06 24.74 -1.89
C PRO A 106 5.11 23.25 -1.58
N TYR A 107 5.07 22.44 -2.63
CA TYR A 107 5.28 21.00 -2.56
C TYR A 107 6.69 20.75 -2.02
N VAL A 108 6.79 20.08 -0.87
CA VAL A 108 8.07 19.74 -0.23
C VAL A 108 8.20 18.23 -0.17
N GLU A 109 9.35 17.75 -0.64
CA GLU A 109 9.78 16.37 -0.44
C GLU A 109 10.87 16.31 0.62
N MET A 110 10.83 15.26 1.42
CA MET A 110 11.85 14.99 2.43
C MET A 110 12.45 13.60 2.19
N PRO A 111 13.79 13.46 2.17
CA PRO A 111 14.41 12.16 2.07
C PRO A 111 14.06 11.31 3.29
N ILE A 112 13.85 10.02 3.05
CA ILE A 112 13.54 9.02 4.06
C ILE A 112 14.36 7.75 3.83
N HIS A 113 14.43 6.93 4.87
CA HIS A 113 15.09 5.63 4.79
C HIS A 113 14.07 4.50 4.69
N LEU A 114 14.41 3.48 3.89
CA LEU A 114 13.52 2.37 3.57
C LEU A 114 13.16 1.54 4.81
N GLU A 115 14.12 1.33 5.72
CA GLU A 115 13.99 0.56 6.95
C GLU A 115 12.95 1.11 7.94
N TYR A 116 12.54 2.38 7.78
CA TYR A 116 11.54 3.02 8.62
C TYR A 116 10.12 2.96 8.03
N ILE A 117 9.94 2.33 6.86
CA ILE A 117 8.62 2.03 6.32
C ILE A 117 8.09 0.77 7.02
N ASN A 118 7.02 0.95 7.79
CA ASN A 118 6.38 -0.13 8.52
C ASN A 118 5.45 -0.97 7.63
N ALA A 119 4.73 -0.32 6.70
CA ALA A 119 3.74 -0.97 5.84
C ALA A 119 3.34 -0.10 4.65
N ILE A 120 2.81 -0.72 3.59
CA ILE A 120 2.25 -0.05 2.41
C ILE A 120 0.74 -0.27 2.34
N LEU A 121 -0.01 0.74 1.91
CA LEU A 121 -1.45 0.62 1.69
C LEU A 121 -1.72 -0.16 0.40
N ILE A 122 -2.25 -1.38 0.56
CA ILE A 122 -2.67 -2.27 -0.51
C ILE A 122 -4.20 -2.24 -0.64
N TRP A 123 -4.65 -1.98 -1.86
CA TRP A 123 -6.06 -1.76 -2.17
C TRP A 123 -6.61 -3.02 -2.82
N ARG A 124 -7.70 -3.58 -2.29
CA ARG A 124 -8.33 -4.79 -2.85
C ARG A 124 -8.84 -4.60 -4.29
N ASP A 125 -8.94 -3.37 -4.79
CA ASP A 125 -9.27 -3.09 -6.20
C ASP A 125 -8.09 -3.35 -7.14
N GLY A 126 -6.86 -3.01 -6.73
CA GLY A 126 -5.65 -3.30 -7.51
C GLY A 126 -5.05 -4.67 -7.25
N PHE A 127 -5.29 -5.23 -6.05
CA PHE A 127 -4.59 -6.41 -5.55
C PHE A 127 -5.55 -7.50 -5.09
N VAL A 128 -5.10 -8.75 -5.21
CA VAL A 128 -5.66 -9.86 -4.45
C VAL A 128 -4.86 -10.01 -3.16
N ILE A 129 -5.56 -10.32 -2.07
CA ILE A 129 -5.00 -10.57 -0.74
C ILE A 129 -5.62 -11.88 -0.28
N GLU A 130 -4.78 -12.89 -0.05
CA GLU A 130 -5.11 -14.27 0.37
C GLU A 130 -4.52 -14.60 1.73
#